data_AF-A0A0M2JNN1-F1
#
_entry.id   AF-A0A0M2JNN1-F1
#
_cell.length_a   1.000
_cell.length_b   1.000
_cell.length_c   1.000
_cell.angle_alpha   90.00
_cell.angle_beta   90.00
_cell.angle_gamma   90.00
#
_symmetry.space_group_name_H-M   'P 1'
#
loop_
_entity.id
_entity.type
_entity.pdbx_description
1 polymer ?
#
loop_
_entity_poly.entity_id
_entity_poly.type
_entity_poly.pdbx_seq_one_letter_code
_entity_poly.pdbx_strand_id
1 'polypeptide(L)'
;MHHLHNPDWARDVDTARLALDGALVDAINALTRARTALATLTSDHVYDVDFVGTADGADTASFLTDSLRNCRAAYRIAHALIEDAPTDDEPDDHTDH
;
A
#
# COMPACT_ATOMS: atom_id res chain seq x y z
N MET A 1 -35.04 -15.13 -6.60
CA MET A 1 -33.59 -15.42 -6.57
C MET A 1 -33.05 -14.80 -5.29
N HIS A 2 -32.86 -15.62 -4.26
CA HIS A 2 -32.23 -15.19 -3.00
C HIS A 2 -30.72 -15.18 -3.25
N HIS A 3 -30.09 -14.00 -3.29
CA HIS A 3 -28.63 -13.92 -3.18
C HIS A 3 -28.27 -14.48 -1.81
N LEU A 4 -27.74 -15.70 -1.78
CA LEU A 4 -27.10 -16.25 -0.59
C LEU A 4 -25.89 -15.36 -0.30
N HIS A 5 -26.05 -14.45 0.65
CA HIS A 5 -24.94 -13.85 1.37
C HIS A 5 -24.23 -15.00 2.09
N ASN A 6 -23.29 -15.67 1.42
CA ASN A 6 -22.50 -16.75 2.01
C ASN A 6 -21.47 -16.12 2.98
N PRO A 7 -21.63 -16.21 4.30
CA PRO A 7 -20.77 -15.51 5.24
C PRO A 7 -19.28 -15.89 5.12
N ASP A 8 -18.95 -17.02 4.46
CA ASP A 8 -17.56 -17.40 4.18
C ASP A 8 -16.94 -16.55 3.05
N TRP A 9 -17.72 -16.12 2.03
CA TRP A 9 -17.19 -15.25 0.96
C TRP A 9 -16.79 -13.88 1.51
N ALA A 10 -17.59 -13.33 2.42
CA ALA A 10 -17.32 -12.02 3.03
C ALA A 10 -16.05 -12.08 3.89
N ARG A 11 -15.88 -13.15 4.68
CA ARG A 11 -14.67 -13.41 5.47
C ARG A 11 -13.42 -13.58 4.61
N ASP A 12 -13.53 -14.29 3.49
CA ASP A 12 -12.41 -14.47 2.56
C ASP A 12 -11.99 -13.14 1.93
N VAL A 13 -12.96 -12.30 1.56
CA VAL A 13 -12.69 -10.95 1.02
C VAL A 13 -12.03 -10.05 2.07
N ASP A 14 -12.50 -10.04 3.31
CA ASP A 14 -11.91 -9.24 4.37
C ASP A 14 -10.50 -9.72 4.75
N THR A 15 -10.28 -11.04 4.73
CA THR A 15 -8.95 -11.63 4.90
C THR A 15 -7.99 -11.19 3.79
N ALA A 16 -8.45 -11.22 2.53
CA ALA A 16 -7.66 -10.77 1.40
C ALA A 16 -7.35 -9.27 1.45
N ARG A 17 -8.32 -8.45 1.90
CA ARG A 17 -8.14 -7.00 2.11
C ARG A 17 -7.05 -6.71 3.14
N LEU A 18 -7.12 -7.34 4.31
CA LEU A 18 -6.12 -7.17 5.37
C LEU A 18 -4.71 -7.61 4.90
N ALA A 19 -4.64 -8.72 4.17
CA ALA A 19 -3.38 -9.20 3.60
C ALA A 19 -2.79 -8.20 2.58
N LEU A 20 -3.63 -7.61 1.73
CA LEU A 20 -3.22 -6.60 0.76
C LEU A 20 -2.68 -5.34 1.45
N ASP A 21 -3.37 -4.82 2.46
CA ASP A 21 -2.94 -3.64 3.21
C ASP A 21 -1.58 -3.86 3.89
N GLY A 22 -1.41 -5.02 4.54
CA GLY A 22 -0.13 -5.42 5.13
C GLY A 22 1.00 -5.44 4.10
N ALA A 23 0.78 -6.07 2.95
CA ALA A 23 1.78 -6.15 1.88
C ALA A 23 2.16 -4.77 1.32
N LEU A 24 1.20 -3.84 1.19
CA LEU A 24 1.46 -2.48 0.72
C LEU A 24 2.26 -1.66 1.72
N VAL A 25 1.98 -1.79 3.02
CA VAL A 25 2.75 -1.15 4.09
C VAL A 25 4.19 -1.67 4.09
N ASP A 26 4.38 -2.98 3.99
CA ASP A 26 5.71 -3.59 3.94
C ASP A 26 6.52 -3.12 2.73
N ALA A 27 5.88 -3.04 1.55
CA ALA A 27 6.51 -2.52 0.35
C ALA A 27 6.94 -1.05 0.48
N ILE A 28 6.08 -0.19 1.03
CA ILE A 28 6.40 1.22 1.29
C ILE A 28 7.61 1.35 2.24
N ASN A 29 7.64 0.53 3.29
CA ASN A 29 8.73 0.53 4.27
C ASN A 29 10.05 0.03 3.68
N ALA A 30 10.01 -1.02 2.86
CA ALA A 30 11.18 -1.54 2.14
C ALA A 30 11.76 -0.50 1.16
N LEU A 31 10.90 0.11 0.33
CA LEU A 31 11.33 1.13 -0.64
C LEU A 31 11.86 2.40 0.03
N THR A 32 11.26 2.80 1.16
CA THR A 32 11.76 3.93 1.95
C THR A 32 13.17 3.66 2.46
N ARG A 33 13.42 2.46 3.01
CA ARG A 33 14.76 2.06 3.48
C ARG A 33 15.77 2.01 2.33
N ALA A 34 15.40 1.42 1.20
CA ALA A 34 16.26 1.37 0.02
C ALA A 34 16.64 2.77 -0.47
N ARG A 35 15.67 3.69 -0.54
CA ARG A 35 15.92 5.09 -0.93
C ARG A 35 16.86 5.81 0.05
N THR A 36 16.70 5.58 1.36
CA THR A 36 17.62 6.16 2.36
C THR A 36 19.03 5.61 2.23
N ALA A 37 19.19 4.30 2.02
CA ALA A 37 20.51 3.69 1.80
C ALA A 37 21.17 4.26 0.55
N LEU A 38 20.41 4.40 -0.54
CA LEU A 38 20.88 5.02 -1.77
C LEU A 38 21.34 6.46 -1.53
N ALA A 39 20.54 7.27 -0.82
CA ALA A 39 20.91 8.65 -0.50
C ALA A 39 22.23 8.73 0.30
N THR A 40 22.47 7.78 1.20
CA THR A 40 23.75 7.68 1.93
C THR A 40 24.90 7.35 0.99
N LEU A 41 24.74 6.34 0.12
CA LEU A 41 25.77 5.91 -0.84
C LEU A 41 26.09 6.99 -1.88
N THR A 42 25.12 7.84 -2.21
CA THR A 42 25.32 8.95 -3.15
C THR A 42 25.68 10.26 -2.46
N SER A 43 25.86 10.27 -1.14
CA SER A 43 26.19 11.50 -0.40
C SER A 43 27.69 11.80 -0.46
N ASP A 44 28.06 13.09 -0.40
CA ASP A 44 29.46 13.50 -0.39
C ASP A 44 30.28 12.95 0.79
N HIS A 45 29.62 12.50 1.86
CA HIS A 45 30.27 11.90 3.04
C HIS A 45 30.71 10.45 2.82
N VAL A 46 30.04 9.72 1.92
CA VAL A 46 30.39 8.38 1.48
C VAL A 46 30.56 8.48 -0.03
N TYR A 47 31.64 9.12 -0.46
CA TYR A 47 31.93 9.39 -1.87
C TYR A 47 32.28 8.07 -2.59
N ASP A 48 31.26 7.28 -2.92
CA ASP A 48 31.40 6.10 -3.77
C ASP A 48 31.36 6.55 -5.23
N VAL A 49 32.55 6.72 -5.80
CA VAL A 49 32.77 7.19 -7.18
C VAL A 49 32.05 6.32 -8.22
N ASP A 50 31.87 5.03 -7.96
CA ASP A 50 31.18 4.11 -8.86
C ASP A 50 29.65 4.32 -8.85
N PHE A 51 29.12 4.91 -7.76
CA PHE A 51 27.69 5.16 -7.57
C PHE A 51 27.27 6.62 -7.83
N VAL A 52 28.09 7.59 -7.43
CA VAL A 52 27.79 9.04 -7.53
C VAL A 52 28.00 9.57 -8.96
N GLY A 53 28.96 9.01 -9.70
CA GLY A 53 29.37 9.51 -11.01
C GLY A 53 28.60 8.92 -12.20
N THR A 54 27.71 7.96 -11.97
CA THR A 54 27.07 7.18 -13.04
C THR A 54 25.60 7.57 -13.21
N ALA A 55 25.11 7.53 -14.46
CA ALA A 55 23.69 7.73 -14.75
C ALA A 55 22.79 6.72 -14.00
N ASP A 56 23.32 5.52 -13.76
CA ASP A 56 22.64 4.43 -13.06
C ASP A 56 22.20 4.80 -11.64
N GLY A 57 23.01 5.57 -10.90
CA GLY A 57 22.67 6.01 -9.54
C GLY A 57 21.48 6.97 -9.51
N ALA A 58 21.46 7.94 -10.44
CA ALA A 58 20.36 8.88 -10.61
C ALA A 58 19.07 8.18 -11.07
N ASP A 59 19.18 7.26 -12.03
CA ASP A 59 18.05 6.49 -12.54
C ASP A 59 17.44 5.59 -11.45
N THR A 60 18.28 4.95 -10.62
CA THR A 60 17.83 4.15 -9.48
C THR A 60 17.08 5.01 -8.46
N ALA A 61 17.57 6.21 -8.16
CA ALA A 61 16.91 7.14 -7.23
C ALA A 61 15.53 7.60 -7.74
N SER A 62 15.43 7.89 -9.04
CA SER A 62 14.16 8.23 -9.69
C SER A 62 13.18 7.05 -9.63
N PHE A 63 13.63 5.85 -10.01
CA PHE A 63 12.81 4.65 -9.99
C PHE A 63 12.24 4.35 -8.59
N LEU A 64 13.06 4.43 -7.54
CA LEU A 64 12.59 4.22 -6.16
C LEU A 64 11.58 5.29 -5.72
N THR A 65 11.78 6.53 -6.15
CA THR A 65 10.88 7.65 -5.84
C THR A 65 9.50 7.44 -6.49
N ASP A 66 9.49 7.06 -7.77
CA ASP A 66 8.25 6.78 -8.50
C ASP A 66 7.54 5.54 -7.96
N SER A 67 8.30 4.49 -7.64
CA SER A 67 7.76 3.27 -7.02
C SER A 67 7.08 3.59 -5.69
N LEU A 68 7.71 4.39 -4.82
CA LEU A 68 7.11 4.81 -3.55
C LEU A 68 5.82 5.61 -3.77
N ARG A 69 5.81 6.51 -4.76
CA ARG A 69 4.62 7.30 -5.11
C ARG A 69 3.48 6.40 -5.56
N ASN A 70 3.76 5.43 -6.42
CA ASN A 70 2.78 4.48 -6.93
C ASN A 70 2.24 3.56 -5.82
N CYS A 71 3.10 3.02 -4.95
CA CYS A 71 2.67 2.21 -3.81
C CYS A 71 1.77 2.99 -2.85
N ARG A 72 2.08 4.26 -2.57
CA ARG A 72 1.21 5.13 -1.74
C ARG A 72 -0.14 5.41 -2.40
N ALA A 73 -0.17 5.57 -3.72
CA ALA A 73 -1.42 5.73 -4.45
C ALA A 73 -2.26 4.44 -4.39
N ALA A 74 -1.65 3.28 -4.63
CA ALA A 74 -2.31 1.98 -4.51
C ALA A 74 -2.85 1.75 -3.09
N TYR A 75 -2.06 2.05 -2.05
CA TYR A 75 -2.49 1.97 -0.66
C TYR A 75 -3.72 2.84 -0.38
N ARG A 76 -3.73 4.11 -0.82
CA ARG A 76 -4.89 4.98 -0.62
C ARG A 76 -6.15 4.45 -1.29
N ILE A 77 -6.03 3.89 -2.49
CA ILE A 77 -7.16 3.30 -3.22
C ILE A 77 -7.66 2.04 -2.50
N ALA A 78 -6.76 1.15 -2.12
CA ALA A 78 -7.10 -0.09 -1.40
C ALA A 78 -7.78 0.25 -0.07
N HIS A 79 -7.18 1.15 0.71
CA HIS A 79 -7.71 1.58 1.99
C HIS A 79 -9.07 2.26 1.86
N ALA A 80 -9.27 3.12 0.85
CA ALA A 80 -10.59 3.73 0.61
C ALA A 80 -11.66 2.68 0.24
N LEU A 81 -11.33 1.66 -0.55
CA LEU A 81 -12.26 0.58 -0.88
C LEU A 81 -12.60 -0.31 0.32
N ILE A 82 -11.70 -0.40 1.28
CA ILE A 82 -11.90 -1.13 2.54
C ILE A 82 -12.79 -0.33 3.49
N GLU A 83 -12.53 0.97 3.65
CA GLU A 83 -13.29 1.88 4.53
C GLU A 83 -14.70 2.18 3.99
N ASP A 84 -14.90 2.22 2.67
CA ASP A 84 -16.21 2.47 2.03
C ASP A 84 -17.09 1.20 1.95
N ALA A 85 -16.64 0.07 2.54
CA ALA A 85 -17.47 -1.12 2.62
C ALA A 85 -18.66 -0.84 3.55
N PRO A 86 -19.92 -1.08 3.11
CA PRO A 86 -21.09 -0.79 3.93
C PRO A 86 -21.01 -1.57 5.24
N THR A 87 -21.06 -0.85 6.36
CA THR A 87 -21.28 -1.43 7.68
C THR A 87 -22.72 -1.93 7.72
N ASP A 88 -22.92 -3.24 7.58
CA ASP A 88 -24.20 -3.90 7.82
C ASP A 88 -24.52 -3.81 9.33
N ASP A 89 -24.98 -2.66 9.81
CA ASP A 89 -25.53 -2.51 11.17
C ASP A 89 -26.52 -1.33 11.22
N GLU A 90 -27.80 -1.61 10.99
CA GLU A 90 -28.89 -1.29 11.93
C GLU A 90 -30.20 -1.98 11.48
N PRO A 91 -30.85 -2.78 12.34
CA PRO A 91 -32.20 -3.25 12.08
C PRO A 91 -33.16 -2.07 12.29
N ASP A 92 -33.87 -1.69 11.22
CA ASP A 92 -34.91 -0.68 11.21
C ASP A 92 -36.03 -1.10 12.20
N ASP A 93 -36.06 -0.49 13.38
CA ASP A 93 -37.16 -0.63 14.34
C ASP A 93 -38.39 0.10 13.80
N HIS A 94 -39.14 -0.60 12.96
CA HIS A 94 -40.50 -0.24 12.60
C HIS A 94 -41.47 -1.19 13.29
N THR A 95 -41.58 -1.02 14.60
CA THR A 95 -42.78 -1.46 15.33
C THR A 95 -43.91 -0.45 15.04
N ASP A 96 -44.70 -0.74 13.99
CA ASP A 96 -45.98 -0.08 13.73
C ASP A 96 -46.89 -0.19 14.96
N HIS A 97 -47.48 0.93 15.38
CA HIS A 97 -48.42 1.01 16.50
C HIS A 97 -49.86 1.20 16.04
#